data_AF-A0A7S1X560-F1
#
_entry.id   AF-A0A7S1X560-F1
#
_cell.length_a   1.000
_cell.length_b   1.000
_cell.length_c   1.000
_cell.angle_alpha   90.00
_cell.angle_beta   90.00
_cell.angle_gamma   90.00
#
_symmetry.space_group_name_H-M   'P 1'
#
loop_
_entity.id
_entity.type
_entity.pdbx_description
1 polymer ?
#
loop_
_entity_poly.entity_id
_entity_poly.type
_entity_poly.pdbx_seq_one_letter_code
_entity_poly.pdbx_strand_id
1 'polypeptide(L)'
;YMQYSLYCNVCRSLFEKDKLLFAMIMCINLEAKIKGAVSMAEFRFLLTGGISAHEPPPNPSDWLNDKQWGEMVRLDHLSDAFNGFSKHFADNLPMWKAIYDSSTPQEQKLPAP
;
A
#
# COMPACT_ATOMS: atom_id res chain seq x y z
N TYR A 1 9.96 23.70 -11.46
CA TYR A 1 9.53 24.38 -12.69
C TYR A 1 9.30 23.41 -13.85
N MET A 2 10.30 22.61 -14.26
CA MET A 2 10.12 21.61 -15.34
C MET A 2 9.03 20.56 -15.06
N GLN A 3 8.90 20.03 -13.83
CA GLN A 3 7.92 18.98 -13.51
C GLN A 3 6.46 19.48 -13.58
N TYR A 4 6.20 20.68 -13.07
CA TYR A 4 4.87 21.29 -13.13
C TYR A 4 4.45 21.57 -14.58
N SER A 5 5.37 22.12 -15.39
CA SER A 5 5.09 22.34 -16.81
C SER A 5 4.83 21.03 -17.57
N LEU A 6 5.57 19.97 -17.25
CA LEU A 6 5.36 18.63 -17.84
C LEU A 6 3.97 18.10 -17.47
N TYR A 7 3.59 18.18 -16.19
CA TYR A 7 2.27 17.78 -15.71
C TYR A 7 1.14 18.53 -16.43
N CYS A 8 1.20 19.86 -16.46
CA CYS A 8 0.18 20.68 -17.13
C CYS A 8 0.08 20.40 -18.63
N ASN A 9 1.21 20.17 -19.30
CA ASN A 9 1.22 19.90 -20.74
C ASN A 9 0.60 18.53 -21.07
N VAL A 10 0.88 17.51 -20.28
CA VAL A 10 0.36 16.16 -20.49
C VAL A 10 -1.13 16.07 -20.09
N CYS A 11 -1.55 16.70 -18.98
CA CYS A 11 -2.95 16.70 -18.54
C CYS A 11 -3.91 17.44 -19.48
N ARG A 12 -3.43 18.34 -20.37
CA ARG A 12 -4.29 18.97 -21.40
C ARG A 12 -4.76 17.99 -22.47
N SER A 13 -4.02 16.91 -22.69
CA SER A 13 -4.30 15.90 -23.72
C SER A 13 -4.86 14.58 -23.14
N LEU A 14 -5.04 14.50 -21.82
CA LEU A 14 -5.55 13.32 -21.11
C LEU A 14 -7.01 13.50 -20.70
N PHE A 15 -7.76 12.40 -20.68
CA PHE A 15 -9.07 12.35 -20.05
C PHE A 15 -8.93 12.53 -18.53
N GLU A 16 -9.97 13.08 -17.88
CA GLU A 16 -9.97 13.32 -16.43
C GLU A 16 -9.64 12.06 -15.63
N LYS A 17 -10.19 10.90 -16.05
CA LYS A 17 -9.95 9.59 -15.43
C LYS A 17 -8.48 9.16 -15.41
N ASP A 18 -7.67 9.63 -16.35
CA ASP A 18 -6.27 9.22 -16.51
C ASP A 18 -5.30 10.17 -15.79
N LYS A 19 -5.76 11.36 -15.38
CA LYS A 19 -4.92 12.39 -14.73
C LYS A 19 -4.41 11.93 -13.37
N LEU A 20 -5.24 11.27 -12.57
CA LEU A 20 -4.84 10.79 -11.24
C LEU A 20 -3.76 9.71 -11.34
N LEU A 21 -3.93 8.76 -12.26
CA LEU A 21 -2.94 7.70 -12.50
C LEU A 21 -1.61 8.30 -12.95
N PHE A 22 -1.64 9.26 -13.88
CA PHE A 22 -0.45 9.96 -14.34
C PHE A 22 0.24 10.74 -13.21
N ALA A 23 -0.53 11.46 -12.39
CA ALA A 23 -0.01 12.17 -11.22
C ALA A 23 0.69 11.20 -10.24
N MET A 24 0.05 10.07 -9.92
CA MET A 24 0.62 9.05 -9.04
C MET A 24 1.95 8.50 -9.58
N ILE A 25 1.99 8.11 -10.87
CA ILE A 25 3.21 7.59 -11.50
C ILE A 25 4.32 8.63 -11.51
N MET A 26 3.99 9.90 -11.75
CA MET A 26 4.97 10.99 -11.72
C MET A 26 5.56 11.18 -10.32
N CYS A 27 4.70 11.22 -9.29
CA CYS A 27 5.12 11.33 -7.89
C CYS A 27 6.04 10.18 -7.48
N ILE A 28 5.65 8.93 -7.77
CA ILE A 28 6.44 7.75 -7.40
C ILE A 28 7.80 7.75 -8.11
N ASN A 29 7.83 8.08 -9.41
CA ASN A 29 9.09 8.19 -10.14
C ASN A 29 10.00 9.27 -9.56
N LEU A 30 9.43 10.39 -9.11
CA LEU A 30 10.18 11.49 -8.52
C LEU A 30 10.78 11.08 -7.17
N GLU A 31 9.96 10.56 -6.26
CA GLU A 31 10.38 10.14 -4.93
C GLU A 31 11.40 9.00 -4.99
N ALA A 32 11.22 8.03 -5.89
CA ALA A 32 12.14 6.92 -6.02
C ALA A 32 13.47 7.30 -6.71
N LYS A 33 13.44 8.10 -7.78
CA LYS A 33 14.66 8.39 -8.57
C LYS A 33 15.48 9.54 -8.03
N ILE A 34 14.85 10.53 -7.40
CA ILE A 34 15.53 11.75 -6.94
C ILE A 34 15.81 11.73 -5.45
N LYS A 35 14.83 11.28 -4.65
CA LYS A 35 14.94 11.29 -3.18
C LYS A 35 15.30 9.95 -2.57
N GLY A 36 15.13 8.84 -3.32
CA GLY A 36 15.34 7.48 -2.82
C GLY A 36 14.38 7.09 -1.69
N ALA A 37 13.28 7.82 -1.51
CA ALA A 37 12.37 7.66 -0.37
C ALA A 37 11.31 6.57 -0.56
N VAL A 38 11.19 6.01 -1.77
CA VAL A 38 10.21 4.97 -2.10
C VAL A 38 10.93 3.75 -2.65
N SER A 39 10.70 2.59 -2.03
CA SER A 39 11.22 1.32 -2.53
C SER A 39 10.46 0.87 -3.77
N MET A 40 11.19 0.57 -4.84
CA MET A 40 10.59 -0.03 -6.04
C MET A 40 10.09 -1.45 -5.80
N ALA A 41 10.58 -2.15 -4.76
CA ALA A 41 10.02 -3.44 -4.37
C ALA A 41 8.63 -3.26 -3.72
N GLU A 42 8.48 -2.27 -2.84
CA GLU A 42 7.19 -1.91 -2.23
C GLU A 42 6.17 -1.46 -3.29
N PHE A 43 6.60 -0.63 -4.23
CA PHE A 43 5.72 -0.19 -5.30
C PHE A 43 5.27 -1.35 -6.21
N ARG A 44 6.17 -2.30 -6.52
CA ARG A 44 5.78 -3.50 -7.29
C ARG A 44 4.78 -4.34 -6.52
N PHE A 45 5.01 -4.57 -5.23
CA PHE A 45 4.08 -5.29 -4.37
C PHE A 45 2.68 -4.64 -4.35
N LEU A 46 2.61 -3.30 -4.29
CA LEU A 46 1.34 -2.57 -4.37
C LEU A 46 0.59 -2.84 -5.68
N LEU A 47 1.30 -2.98 -6.80
CA LEU A 47 0.70 -3.17 -8.12
C LEU A 47 0.28 -4.62 -8.40
N THR A 48 1.08 -5.59 -7.95
CA THR A 48 0.89 -7.00 -8.34
C THR A 48 0.49 -7.90 -7.18
N GLY A 49 0.53 -7.40 -5.95
CA GLY A 49 0.61 -8.25 -4.76
C GLY A 49 1.94 -8.99 -4.69
N GLY A 50 2.05 -9.89 -3.72
CA GLY A 50 3.20 -10.76 -3.57
C GLY A 50 2.97 -12.16 -4.14
N ILE A 51 4.01 -12.71 -4.77
CA ILE A 51 4.12 -14.13 -5.09
C ILE A 51 4.96 -14.79 -3.99
N SER A 52 4.34 -15.64 -3.17
CA SER A 52 5.05 -16.47 -2.19
C SER A 52 4.82 -17.94 -2.50
N ALA A 53 5.90 -18.73 -2.39
CA ALA A 53 5.85 -20.18 -2.45
C ALA A 53 5.47 -20.82 -1.10
N HIS A 54 5.44 -20.03 -0.02
CA HIS A 54 5.12 -20.50 1.33
C HIS A 54 3.68 -20.17 1.70
N GLU A 55 3.01 -21.16 2.28
CA GLU A 55 1.68 -21.04 2.84
C GLU A 55 1.73 -20.13 4.08
N PRO A 56 0.87 -19.10 4.18
CA PRO A 56 0.84 -18.21 5.32
C PRO A 56 0.40 -18.96 6.59
N PRO A 57 0.76 -18.46 7.79
CA PRO A 57 0.21 -18.97 9.04
C PRO A 57 -1.32 -18.86 9.06
N PRO A 58 -2.01 -19.61 9.93
CA PRO A 58 -3.46 -19.54 10.07
C PRO A 58 -3.93 -18.10 10.27
N ASN A 59 -5.02 -17.74 9.59
CA ASN A 59 -5.63 -16.43 9.73
C ASN A 59 -6.12 -16.23 11.17
N PRO A 60 -5.67 -15.16 11.86
CA PRO A 60 -6.05 -14.91 13.25
C PRO A 60 -7.47 -14.34 13.38
N SER A 61 -8.09 -13.95 12.26
CA SER A 61 -9.41 -13.30 12.22
C SER A 61 -10.48 -14.16 11.56
N ASP A 62 -11.74 -13.92 11.93
CA ASP A 62 -12.93 -14.53 11.34
C ASP A 62 -13.57 -13.67 10.23
N TRP A 63 -13.13 -12.41 10.09
CA TRP A 63 -13.72 -11.42 9.18
C TRP A 63 -12.85 -11.09 7.96
N LEU A 64 -11.53 -11.32 8.03
CA LEU A 64 -10.63 -11.15 6.89
C LEU A 64 -10.56 -12.47 6.10
N ASN A 65 -10.51 -12.42 4.77
CA ASN A 65 -10.31 -13.64 3.99
C ASN A 65 -8.83 -14.07 3.97
N ASP A 66 -8.58 -15.37 3.78
CA ASP A 66 -7.23 -15.94 3.82
C ASP A 66 -6.30 -15.39 2.72
N LYS A 67 -6.88 -14.95 1.60
CA LYS A 67 -6.10 -14.31 0.52
C LYS A 67 -5.53 -12.97 0.99
N GLN A 68 -6.34 -12.13 1.62
CA GLN A 68 -5.93 -10.83 2.18
C GLN A 68 -4.92 -11.03 3.31
N TRP A 69 -5.18 -12.00 4.21
CA TRP A 69 -4.22 -12.37 5.25
C TRP A 69 -2.87 -12.79 4.67
N GLY A 70 -2.89 -13.62 3.62
CA GLY A 70 -1.67 -14.03 2.91
C GLY A 70 -0.86 -12.85 2.36
N GLU A 71 -1.51 -11.81 1.83
CA GLU A 71 -0.79 -10.59 1.40
C GLU A 71 -0.20 -9.82 2.59
N MET A 72 -0.90 -9.75 3.73
CA MET A 72 -0.40 -9.05 4.91
C MET A 72 0.83 -9.73 5.53
N VAL A 73 0.85 -11.06 5.55
CA VAL A 73 2.03 -11.82 5.97
C VAL A 73 3.18 -11.61 4.98
N ARG A 74 2.90 -11.55 3.67
CA ARG A 74 3.94 -11.22 2.68
C ARG A 74 4.49 -9.81 2.84
N LEU A 75 3.63 -8.85 3.19
CA LEU A 75 4.01 -7.46 3.45
C LEU A 75 5.00 -7.36 4.62
N ASP A 76 4.83 -8.18 5.66
CA ASP A 76 5.72 -8.25 6.83
C ASP A 76 7.19 -8.46 6.47
N HIS A 77 7.45 -9.20 5.39
CA HIS A 77 8.79 -9.56 4.93
C HIS A 77 9.29 -8.71 3.76
N LEU A 78 8.53 -7.69 3.33
CA LEU A 78 8.83 -6.90 2.14
C LEU A 78 9.94 -5.87 2.38
N SER A 79 9.92 -5.22 3.55
CA SER A 79 10.92 -4.25 3.97
C SER A 79 10.93 -4.09 5.48
N ASP A 80 11.99 -3.49 6.03
CA ASP A 80 12.12 -3.20 7.46
C ASP A 80 10.98 -2.30 7.99
N ALA A 81 10.32 -1.53 7.12
CA ALA A 81 9.21 -0.66 7.49
C ALA A 81 7.94 -1.44 7.89
N PHE A 82 7.79 -2.68 7.41
CA PHE A 82 6.62 -3.52 7.67
C PHE A 82 6.92 -4.72 8.58
N ASN A 83 8.17 -4.87 9.02
CA ASN A 83 8.58 -5.97 9.87
C ASN A 83 7.76 -6.01 11.18
N GLY A 84 7.12 -7.15 11.45
CA GLY A 84 6.27 -7.34 12.63
C GLY A 84 4.83 -6.86 12.47
N PHE A 85 4.43 -6.35 11.30
CA PHE A 85 3.05 -5.96 10.99
C PHE A 85 2.05 -7.11 11.19
N SER A 86 2.36 -8.30 10.70
CA SER A 86 1.50 -9.48 10.82
C SER A 86 1.21 -9.86 12.28
N LYS A 87 2.24 -9.78 13.12
CA LYS A 87 2.13 -10.01 14.56
C LYS A 87 1.31 -8.93 15.24
N HIS A 88 1.62 -7.66 14.98
CA HIS A 88 0.87 -6.53 15.53
C HIS A 88 -0.61 -6.59 15.16
N PHE A 89 -0.93 -6.99 13.93
CA PHE A 89 -2.29 -7.21 13.49
C PHE A 89 -3.02 -8.29 14.29
N ALA A 90 -2.37 -9.44 14.49
CA ALA A 90 -2.91 -10.54 15.28
C ALA A 90 -3.13 -10.15 16.76
N ASP A 91 -2.22 -9.35 17.33
CA ASP A 91 -2.32 -8.89 18.72
C ASP A 91 -3.41 -7.80 18.91
N ASN A 92 -3.77 -7.06 17.85
CA ASN A 92 -4.68 -5.90 17.91
C ASN A 92 -5.94 -6.04 17.04
N LEU A 93 -6.44 -7.27 16.83
CA LEU A 93 -7.58 -7.56 15.97
C LEU A 93 -8.81 -6.66 16.17
N PRO A 94 -9.25 -6.32 17.40
CA PRO A 94 -10.42 -5.47 17.59
C PRO A 94 -10.24 -4.05 17.02
N MET A 95 -9.02 -3.49 17.11
CA MET A 95 -8.73 -2.16 16.58
C MET A 95 -8.72 -2.16 15.06
N TRP A 96 -8.09 -3.18 14.46
CA TRP A 96 -8.07 -3.34 13.01
C TRP A 96 -9.45 -3.64 12.43
N LYS A 97 -10.28 -4.42 13.15
CA LYS A 97 -11.67 -4.66 12.77
C LYS A 97 -12.49 -3.37 12.77
N ALA A 98 -12.32 -2.49 13.75
CA ALA A 98 -12.99 -1.20 13.78
C ALA A 98 -12.64 -0.31 12.57
N ILE A 99 -11.39 -0.39 12.08
CA ILE A 99 -10.97 0.29 10.85
C ILE A 99 -11.61 -0.38 9.63
N TYR A 100 -11.59 -1.71 9.56
CA TYR A 100 -12.16 -2.49 8.46
C TYR A 100 -13.67 -2.25 8.29
N ASP A 101 -14.42 -2.20 9.40
CA ASP A 101 -15.87 -2.00 9.41
C ASP A 101 -16.28 -0.52 9.23
N SER A 102 -15.32 0.41 9.18
CA SER A 102 -15.59 1.84 9.00
C SER A 102 -16.08 2.15 7.58
N SER A 103 -16.99 3.12 7.46
CA SER A 103 -17.40 3.66 6.16
C SER A 103 -16.34 4.59 5.54
N THR A 104 -15.40 5.10 6.35
CA THR A 104 -14.29 5.95 5.92
C THR A 104 -12.95 5.44 6.49
N PRO A 105 -12.51 4.23 6.10
CA PRO A 105 -11.29 3.61 6.63
C PRO A 105 -10.03 4.46 6.37
N GLN A 106 -9.99 5.18 5.23
CA GLN A 106 -8.89 6.07 4.87
C GLN A 106 -8.73 7.30 5.79
N GLU A 107 -9.74 7.61 6.62
CA GLU A 107 -9.71 8.71 7.60
C GLU A 107 -9.42 8.22 9.02
N GLN A 108 -9.45 6.90 9.25
CA GLN A 108 -9.22 6.33 10.58
C GLN A 108 -7.74 6.41 10.95
N LYS A 109 -7.47 6.63 12.23
CA LYS A 109 -6.11 6.55 12.76
C LYS A 109 -5.67 5.10 12.82
N LEU A 110 -4.50 4.81 12.26
CA LEU A 110 -3.87 3.51 12.38
C LEU A 110 -3.50 3.24 13.85
N PRO A 111 -3.58 1.99 14.32
CA PRO A 111 -3.17 1.65 15.68
C PRO A 111 -1.66 1.86 15.81
N ALA A 112 -1.20 2.39 16.95
CA ALA A 112 0.21 2.61 17.21
C ALA A 112 0.96 1.25 17.31
N PRO A 113 2.21 1.16 16.82
CA PRO A 113 3.06 -0.01 17.00
C PRO A 113 3.42 -0.27 18.47
#